data_AF-A0A9D8PGA7-F1
#
_entry.id   AF-A0A9D8PGA7-F1
#
_cell.length_a   1.000
_cell.length_b   1.000
_cell.length_c   1.000
_cell.angle_alpha   90.00
_cell.angle_beta   90.00
_cell.angle_gamma   90.00
#
_symmetry.space_group_name_H-M   'P 1'
#
loop_
_entity.id
_entity.type
_entity.pdbx_description
1 polymer ?
#
loop_
_entity_poly.entity_id
_entity_poly.type
_entity_poly.pdbx_seq_one_letter_code
_entity_poly.pdbx_strand_id
1 'polypeptide(L)' 'MVEASKMGGLTRHPHIIRSSQMHHGEPTIGGSSITVRTVIERTRLGDTPEQIVEAYPVLTLAQVHDALA' A
#
# COMPACT_ATOMS: atom_id res chain seq x y z
N MET A 1 23.41 12.19 -11.81
CA MET A 1 23.84 11.14 -10.85
C MET A 1 23.82 11.75 -9.46
N VAL A 2 22.67 11.69 -8.78
CA VAL A 2 22.48 11.93 -7.34
C VAL A 2 21.13 11.29 -7.01
N GLU A 3 20.85 10.57 -5.93
CA GLU A 3 21.59 9.99 -4.82
C GLU A 3 20.58 8.95 -4.30
N ALA A 4 21.00 7.71 -4.06
CA ALA A 4 20.11 6.64 -3.68
C ALA A 4 19.62 6.83 -2.23
N SER A 5 18.45 7.43 -2.02
CA SER A 5 17.78 7.38 -0.72
C SER A 5 17.06 6.04 -0.58
N LYS A 6 17.84 4.97 -0.36
CA LYS A 6 17.36 3.67 0.12
C LYS A 6 17.68 3.58 1.61
N MET A 7 16.68 3.83 2.44
CA MET A 7 16.67 3.38 3.84
C MET A 7 15.24 3.07 4.30
N GLY A 8 14.54 2.25 3.50
CA GLY A 8 13.43 1.45 4.01
C GLY A 8 14.02 0.18 4.59
N GLY A 9 13.92 -0.02 5.92
CA GLY A 9 14.22 -1.31 6.53
C GLY A 9 13.43 -2.42 5.84
N LEU A 10 13.94 -3.66 5.85
CA LEU A 10 13.28 -4.84 5.29
C LEU A 10 11.96 -5.10 6.02
N THR A 11 10.94 -4.30 5.76
CA THR A 11 9.57 -4.61 6.12
C THR A 11 9.20 -5.86 5.34
N ARG A 12 8.51 -6.81 5.99
CA ARG A 12 8.04 -8.07 5.35
C ARG A 12 6.96 -7.83 4.28
N HIS A 13 6.87 -6.60 3.79
CA HIS A 13 5.82 -6.08 2.94
C HIS A 13 6.41 -5.61 1.60
N PRO A 14 6.64 -6.54 0.65
CA PRO A 14 7.28 -6.24 -0.64
C PRO A 14 6.49 -5.24 -1.51
N HIS A 15 5.22 -5.01 -1.20
CA HIS A 15 4.36 -4.10 -1.95
C HIS A 15 4.15 -2.74 -1.30
N ILE A 16 4.69 -2.50 -0.10
CA ILE A 16 4.45 -1.26 0.64
C ILE A 16 5.67 -0.35 0.55
N ILE A 17 5.45 0.87 0.05
CA ILE A 17 6.46 1.93 -0.05
C ILE A 17 6.18 3.04 0.95
N ARG A 18 7.23 3.74 1.39
CA ARG A 18 7.13 4.98 2.17
C ARG A 18 7.98 6.03 1.50
N SER A 19 7.39 7.18 1.17
CA SER A 19 8.09 8.32 0.60
C SER A 19 7.59 9.58 1.28
N SER A 20 8.48 10.43 1.79
CA SER A 20 8.11 11.71 2.40
C SER A 20 7.38 12.65 1.42
N GLN A 21 7.52 12.41 0.11
CA GLN A 21 6.87 13.19 -0.95
C GLN A 21 5.45 12.69 -1.26
N MET A 22 5.07 11.50 -0.80
CA MET A 22 3.76 10.91 -1.03
C MET A 22 3.01 10.75 0.28
N HIS A 23 1.78 11.25 0.33
CA HIS A 23 0.89 11.11 1.51
C HIS A 23 1.59 11.44 2.84
N HIS A 24 2.48 12.44 2.86
CA HIS A 24 3.25 12.85 4.04
C HIS A 24 4.06 11.71 4.71
N GLY A 25 4.56 10.75 3.93
CA GLY A 25 5.31 9.60 4.46
C GLY A 25 4.45 8.40 4.85
N GLU A 26 3.14 8.45 4.61
CA GLU A 26 2.23 7.35 4.91
C GLU A 26 2.57 6.09 4.08
N PRO A 27 2.48 4.88 4.66
CA PRO A 27 2.63 3.64 3.92
C PRO A 27 1.64 3.60 2.75
N THR A 28 2.19 3.51 1.54
CA THR A 28 1.44 3.55 0.28
C THR A 28 1.71 2.27 -0.48
N ILE A 29 0.68 1.72 -1.13
CA ILE A 29 0.85 0.53 -1.96
C ILE A 29 1.62 0.93 -3.22
N GLY A 30 2.77 0.32 -3.45
CA GLY A 30 3.66 0.62 -4.57
C GLY A 30 2.96 0.44 -5.92
N GLY A 31 3.19 1.39 -6.83
CA GLY A 31 2.51 1.45 -8.13
C GLY A 31 1.08 1.99 -8.07
N SER A 32 0.63 2.47 -6.90
CA SER A 32 -0.67 3.11 -6.70
C SER A 32 -0.54 4.40 -5.89
N SER A 33 -1.60 5.21 -5.88
CA SER A 33 -1.79 6.33 -4.94
C SER A 33 -2.73 5.97 -3.79
N ILE A 34 -2.81 4.68 -3.45
CA ILE A 34 -3.72 4.15 -2.42
C ILE A 34 -2.89 3.82 -1.19
N THR A 35 -3.28 4.36 -0.04
CA THR A 35 -2.56 4.13 1.21
C THR A 35 -3.00 2.82 1.86
N VAL A 36 -2.13 2.25 2.70
CA VAL A 36 -2.46 1.09 3.52
C VAL A 36 -3.67 1.39 4.41
N ARG A 37 -3.80 2.63 4.92
CA ARG A 37 -4.96 3.06 5.70
C ARG A 37 -6.26 2.90 4.91
N THR A 38 -6.30 3.27 3.63
CA THR A 38 -7.49 3.10 2.80
C THR A 38 -7.94 1.64 2.75
N VAL A 39 -7.02 0.69 2.61
CA VAL A 39 -7.33 -0.75 2.62
C VAL A 39 -7.85 -1.21 3.98
N ILE A 40 -7.24 -0.75 5.08
CA ILE A 40 -7.69 -1.06 6.45
C ILE A 40 -9.08 -0.47 6.74
N GLU A 41 -9.37 0.73 6.25
CA GLU A 41 -10.69 1.35 6.43
C GLU A 41 -11.78 0.61 5.66
N ARG A 42 -11.48 0.14 4.44
CA ARG A 42 -12.37 -0.68 3.63
C ARG A 42 -12.73 -2.00 4.31
N THR A 43 -11.75 -2.69 4.88
CA THR A 43 -12.03 -3.93 5.63
C THR A 43 -12.84 -3.68 6.90
N ARG A 44 -12.63 -2.54 7.58
CA ARG A 44 -13.47 -2.12 8.72
C ARG A 44 -14.92 -1.81 8.32
N LEU A 45 -15.16 -1.37 7.09
CA LEU A 45 -16.49 -1.18 6.53
C LEU A 45 -17.15 -2.51 6.09
N GLY A 46 -16.42 -3.62 6.11
CA GLY A 46 -16.90 -4.95 5.76
C GLY A 46 -16.53 -5.41 4.35
N ASP A 47 -15.75 -4.64 3.60
CA ASP A 47 -15.29 -5.05 2.28
C ASP A 47 -14.27 -6.21 2.41
N THR A 48 -14.46 -7.26 1.62
CA THR A 48 -13.49 -8.36 1.46
C THR A 48 -12.29 -7.92 0.60
N PRO A 49 -11.11 -8.57 0.70
CA PRO A 49 -9.98 -8.27 -0.17
C PRO A 49 -10.32 -8.30 -1.68
N GLU A 50 -11.18 -9.22 -2.10
CA GLU A 50 -11.66 -9.33 -3.48
C GLU A 50 -12.51 -8.12 -3.88
N GLN A 51 -13.43 -7.68 -3.02
CA GLN A 51 -14.24 -6.48 -3.24
C GLN A 51 -13.38 -5.20 -3.24
N ILE A 52 -12.29 -5.17 -2.48
CA ILE A 52 -11.33 -4.06 -2.50
C ILE A 52 -10.61 -4.02 -3.86
N VAL A 53 -10.19 -5.16 -4.42
CA VAL A 53 -9.62 -5.21 -5.77
C VAL A 53 -10.63 -4.79 -6.83
N GLU A 54 -11.90 -5.18 -6.69
CA GLU A 54 -12.97 -4.74 -7.60
C GLU A 54 -13.19 -3.22 -7.53
N ALA A 55 -13.17 -2.63 -6.33
CA ALA A 55 -13.30 -1.20 -6.11
C ALA A 55 -12.05 -0.41 -6.54
N TYR A 56 -10.87 -1.03 -6.49
CA TYR A 56 -9.58 -0.44 -6.85
C TYR A 56 -8.81 -1.31 -7.84
N PRO A 57 -9.17 -1.32 -9.14
CA PRO A 57 -8.61 -2.24 -10.14
C PRO A 57 -7.10 -2.09 -10.41
N VAL A 58 -6.49 -1.00 -9.93
CA VAL A 58 -5.02 -0.80 -9.97
C VAL A 58 -4.29 -1.68 -8.95
N LEU A 59 -5.00 -2.22 -7.96
CA LEU A 59 -4.47 -3.11 -6.95
C LEU A 59 -4.61 -4.58 -7.38
N THR A 60 -3.64 -5.37 -6.98
CA THR A 60 -3.71 -6.84 -7.04
C THR A 60 -4.07 -7.40 -5.67
N LEU A 61 -4.63 -8.62 -5.65
CA LEU A 61 -4.98 -9.30 -4.40
C LEU A 61 -3.76 -9.49 -3.47
N ALA A 62 -2.58 -9.75 -4.04
CA ALA A 62 -1.34 -9.85 -3.29
C ALA A 62 -0.98 -8.53 -2.58
N GLN A 63 -1.14 -7.39 -3.24
CA GLN A 63 -0.90 -6.08 -2.64
C GLN A 63 -1.91 -5.76 -1.52
N VAL A 64 -3.17 -6.14 -1.71
CA VAL A 64 -4.21 -5.97 -0.68
C VAL A 64 -3.91 -6.81 0.55
N HIS A 65 -3.54 -8.09 0.38
CA HIS A 65 -3.12 -8.94 1.51
C HIS A 65 -1.86 -8.41 2.19
N ASP A 66 -0.89 -7.91 1.42
CA ASP A 66 0.34 -7.37 2.00
C ASP A 66 0.09 -6.09 2.82
N ALA A 67 -0.93 -5.31 2.46
CA ALA A 67 -1.39 -4.16 3.24
C ALA A 67 -2.15 -4.54 4.52
N LEU A 68 -2.65 -5.78 4.63
CA LEU A 68 -3.44 -6.28 5.77
C LEU A 68 -2.64 -7.15 6.76
N ALA A 69 -1.44 -7.57 6.39
CA ALA A 69 -0.54 -8.40 7.21
C ALA A 69 0.14 -7.60 8.32
#